data_AF-A0A7L2C5P7-F1
#
_entry.id   AF-A0A7L2C5P7-F1
#
_cell.length_a   1.000
_cell.length_b   1.000
_cell.length_c   1.000
_cell.angle_alpha   90.00
_cell.angle_beta   90.00
_cell.angle_gamma   90.00
#
_symmetry.space_group_name_H-M   'P 1'
#
loop_
_entity.id
_entity.type
_entity.pdbx_description
1 polymer ?
#
loop_
_entity_poly.entity_id
_entity_poly.type
_entity_poly.pdbx_seq_one_letter_code
_entity_poly.pdbx_strand_id
1 'polypeptide(L)'
;GRVVATVPAGDTSDLALAVAAAAAAAEAWAGLGGLQRGQRLNRLATTLEGDHKGTLGSLLSLAGGRPLRQTLGPDLELGLRLLRAPAGGAQLGPPGLQGWRPLGVVALVLEGPCSLPALLWKLGPLLAMGEWR
;
A
#
# COMPACT_ATOMS: atom_id res chain seq x y z
N GLY A 1 -12.56 6.74 -26.69
CA GLY A 1 -11.89 5.64 -25.97
C GLY A 1 -12.84 4.47 -25.84
N ARG A 2 -12.33 3.24 -25.68
CA ARG A 2 -13.14 2.04 -25.41
C ARG A 2 -13.25 1.86 -23.89
N VAL A 3 -14.42 1.46 -23.40
CA VAL A 3 -14.62 1.11 -21.99
C VAL A 3 -13.72 -0.07 -21.62
N VAL A 4 -12.94 0.06 -20.55
CA VAL A 4 -12.02 -0.99 -20.05
C VAL A 4 -12.70 -1.85 -18.99
N ALA A 5 -13.43 -1.23 -18.07
CA ALA A 5 -14.17 -1.89 -17.00
C ALA A 5 -15.27 -0.96 -16.45
N THR A 6 -16.27 -1.57 -15.81
CA THR A 6 -17.24 -0.87 -14.95
C THR A 6 -16.85 -1.14 -13.50
N VAL A 7 -16.65 -0.08 -12.71
CA VAL A 7 -16.27 -0.18 -11.30
C VAL A 7 -17.42 0.35 -10.44
N PRO A 8 -17.82 -0.33 -9.36
CA PRO A 8 -18.82 0.20 -8.44
C PRO A 8 -18.39 1.54 -7.86
N ALA A 9 -19.32 2.50 -7.82
CA ALA A 9 -19.15 3.72 -7.07
C ALA A 9 -19.57 3.45 -5.63
N GLY A 10 -18.60 3.31 -4.73
CA GLY A 10 -18.87 3.04 -3.32
C GLY A 10 -19.66 4.16 -2.66
N ASP A 11 -20.53 3.80 -1.73
CA ASP A 11 -21.38 4.74 -1.00
C ASP A 11 -21.03 4.83 0.50
N THR A 12 -21.86 5.53 1.26
CA THR A 12 -21.66 5.68 2.72
C THR A 12 -21.72 4.35 3.48
N SER A 13 -22.46 3.36 2.97
CA SER A 13 -22.55 2.03 3.58
C SER A 13 -21.27 1.23 3.35
N ASP A 14 -20.70 1.28 2.14
CA ASP A 14 -19.40 0.68 1.84
C ASP A 14 -18.28 1.29 2.70
N LEU A 15 -18.33 2.61 2.87
CA LEU A 15 -17.39 3.33 3.73
C LEU A 15 -17.49 2.88 5.19
N ALA A 16 -18.71 2.76 5.72
CA ALA A 16 -18.93 2.30 7.10
C ALA A 16 -18.40 0.87 7.30
N LEU A 17 -18.61 -0.02 6.34
CA LEU A 17 -18.08 -1.38 6.37
C LEU A 17 -16.54 -1.40 6.32
N ALA A 18 -15.93 -0.60 5.45
CA ALA A 18 -14.48 -0.50 5.34
C ALA A 18 -13.84 0.02 6.63
N VAL A 19 -14.43 1.05 7.26
CA VAL A 19 -13.95 1.60 8.53
C VAL A 19 -14.12 0.60 9.66
N ALA A 20 -15.25 -0.10 9.75
CA ALA A 20 -15.49 -1.12 10.76
C ALA A 20 -14.49 -2.28 10.66
N ALA A 21 -14.21 -2.75 9.43
CA ALA A 21 -13.22 -3.79 9.19
C ALA A 21 -11.79 -3.33 9.55
N ALA A 22 -11.42 -2.11 9.20
CA ALA A 22 -10.13 -1.53 9.56
C ALA A 22 -9.99 -1.38 11.08
N ALA A 23 -11.02 -0.92 11.77
CA ALA A 23 -11.03 -0.76 13.22
C ALA A 23 -10.89 -2.12 13.93
N ALA A 24 -11.60 -3.15 13.46
CA ALA A 24 -11.51 -4.51 14.00
C ALA A 24 -10.11 -5.13 13.82
N ALA A 25 -9.39 -4.77 12.76
CA ALA A 25 -8.04 -5.27 12.50
C ALA A 25 -6.92 -4.44 13.13
N ALA A 26 -7.20 -3.21 13.57
CA ALA A 26 -6.17 -2.23 13.95
C ALA A 26 -5.30 -2.69 15.12
N GLU A 27 -5.91 -3.21 16.19
CA GLU A 27 -5.19 -3.67 17.39
C GLU A 27 -4.31 -4.90 17.06
N ALA A 28 -4.89 -5.88 16.37
CA ALA A 28 -4.15 -7.07 15.95
C ALA A 28 -2.96 -6.72 15.04
N TRP A 29 -3.15 -5.79 14.09
CA TRP A 29 -2.07 -5.32 13.22
C TRP A 29 -0.97 -4.59 13.99
N ALA A 30 -1.36 -3.71 14.91
CA ALA A 30 -0.44 -2.97 15.76
C ALA A 30 0.42 -3.90 16.63
N GLY A 31 -0.17 -4.99 17.12
CA GLY A 31 0.46 -6.00 17.97
C GLY A 31 1.42 -6.98 17.28
N LEU A 32 1.45 -7.06 15.94
CA LEU A 32 2.35 -7.96 15.18
C LEU A 32 3.85 -7.69 15.43
N GLY A 33 4.20 -6.52 15.96
CA GLY A 33 5.58 -6.06 16.06
C GLY A 33 6.18 -5.67 14.70
N GLY A 34 7.26 -4.90 14.73
CA GLY A 34 7.88 -4.32 13.54
C GLY A 34 8.38 -5.36 12.52
N LEU A 35 8.99 -6.44 13.01
CA LEU A 35 9.51 -7.53 12.17
C LEU A 35 8.42 -8.16 11.29
N GLN A 36 7.29 -8.55 11.89
CA GLN A 36 6.21 -9.20 11.14
C GLN A 36 5.51 -8.24 10.17
N ARG A 37 5.29 -6.97 10.56
CA ARG A 37 4.76 -5.95 9.65
C ARG A 37 5.67 -5.77 8.43
N GLY A 38 6.98 -5.61 8.66
CA GLY A 38 7.95 -5.47 7.59
C GLY A 38 8.04 -6.72 6.69
N GLN A 39 7.95 -7.93 7.25
CA GLN A 39 7.89 -9.17 6.46
C GLN A 39 6.66 -9.20 5.55
N ARG A 40 5.49 -8.78 6.03
CA ARG A 40 4.26 -8.71 5.22
C ARG A 40 4.39 -7.70 4.09
N LEU A 41 5.00 -6.54 4.34
CA LEU A 41 5.27 -5.54 3.30
C LEU A 41 6.27 -6.03 2.26
N ASN A 42 7.31 -6.77 2.68
CA ASN A 42 8.24 -7.40 1.74
C ASN A 42 7.55 -8.47 0.89
N ARG A 43 6.66 -9.28 1.48
CA ARG A 43 5.85 -10.24 0.72
C ARG A 43 4.98 -9.54 -0.32
N LEU A 44 4.31 -8.44 0.04
CA LEU A 44 3.55 -7.62 -0.91
C LEU A 44 4.45 -7.12 -2.06
N ALA A 45 5.65 -6.61 -1.76
CA ALA A 45 6.60 -6.17 -2.78
C ALA A 45 6.99 -7.32 -3.72
N THR A 46 7.31 -8.50 -3.19
CA THR A 46 7.64 -9.70 -3.99
C THR A 46 6.47 -10.14 -4.87
N THR A 47 5.24 -10.12 -4.36
CA THR A 47 4.03 -10.45 -5.12
C THR A 47 3.78 -9.47 -6.27
N LEU A 48 4.03 -8.17 -6.06
CA LEU A 48 3.90 -7.15 -7.11
C LEU A 48 4.99 -7.28 -8.19
N GLU A 49 6.21 -7.67 -7.81
CA GLU A 49 7.34 -7.83 -8.73
C GLU A 49 7.29 -9.13 -9.54
N GLY A 50 6.74 -10.20 -8.97
CA GLY A 50 6.60 -11.52 -9.58
C GLY A 50 5.33 -11.67 -10.40
N ASP A 51 4.45 -12.57 -9.95
CA ASP A 51 3.33 -13.13 -10.73
C ASP A 51 2.37 -12.10 -11.31
N HIS A 52 2.22 -10.93 -10.67
CA HIS A 52 1.25 -9.92 -11.07
C HIS A 52 1.84 -8.74 -11.85
N LYS A 53 3.15 -8.69 -12.07
CA LYS A 53 3.83 -7.56 -12.72
C LYS A 53 3.20 -7.19 -14.07
N GLY A 54 3.04 -8.16 -14.97
CA GLY A 54 2.50 -7.93 -16.32
C GLY A 54 1.06 -7.41 -16.32
N THR A 55 0.19 -8.03 -15.51
CA THR A 55 -1.22 -7.64 -15.37
C THR A 55 -1.34 -6.24 -14.76
N LEU A 56 -0.60 -5.97 -13.68
CA LEU A 56 -0.59 -4.68 -13.01
C LEU A 56 -0.12 -3.56 -13.94
N GLY A 57 0.99 -3.76 -14.66
CA GLY A 57 1.49 -2.77 -15.60
C GLY A 57 0.52 -2.46 -16.73
N SER A 58 -0.18 -3.47 -17.24
CA SER A 58 -1.20 -3.34 -18.28
C SER A 58 -2.41 -2.55 -17.78
N LEU A 59 -2.91 -2.86 -16.58
CA LEU A 59 -4.03 -2.13 -15.96
C LEU A 59 -3.68 -0.67 -15.70
N LEU A 60 -2.50 -0.39 -15.14
CA LEU A 60 -2.05 0.98 -14.88
C LEU A 60 -1.81 1.78 -16.17
N SER A 61 -1.36 1.11 -17.23
CA SER A 61 -1.17 1.70 -18.56
C SER A 61 -2.53 2.05 -19.19
N LEU A 62 -3.50 1.12 -19.14
CA LEU A 62 -4.85 1.33 -19.65
C LEU A 62 -5.61 2.41 -18.88
N ALA A 63 -5.49 2.44 -17.55
CA ALA A 63 -6.18 3.41 -16.70
C ALA A 63 -5.56 4.80 -16.76
N GLY A 64 -4.23 4.90 -16.79
CA GLY A 64 -3.51 6.18 -16.74
C GLY A 64 -3.08 6.73 -18.10
N GLY A 65 -3.23 5.97 -19.19
CA GLY A 65 -2.76 6.34 -20.53
C GLY A 65 -1.23 6.36 -20.69
N ARG A 66 -0.48 5.88 -19.70
CA ARG A 66 0.99 5.90 -19.69
C ARG A 66 1.56 4.69 -20.44
N PRO A 67 2.69 4.80 -21.14
CA PRO A 67 3.28 3.68 -21.85
C PRO A 67 3.58 2.49 -20.93
N LEU A 68 3.36 1.26 -21.41
CA LEU A 68 3.63 0.03 -20.63
C LEU A 68 5.10 -0.05 -20.15
N ARG A 69 6.06 0.41 -20.95
CA ARG A 69 7.48 0.49 -20.56
C ARG A 69 7.70 1.36 -19.30
N GLN A 70 6.88 2.40 -19.12
CA GLN A 70 6.97 3.28 -17.97
C GLN A 70 6.33 2.63 -16.74
N THR A 71 5.16 2.01 -16.90
CA THR A 71 4.45 1.36 -15.79
C THR A 71 5.16 0.08 -15.30
N LEU A 72 5.75 -0.72 -16.19
CA LEU A 72 6.52 -1.93 -15.86
C LEU A 72 7.98 -1.69 -15.50
N GLY A 73 8.53 -0.52 -15.84
CA GLY A 73 9.91 -0.14 -15.57
C GLY A 73 10.00 0.77 -14.34
N PRO A 74 10.23 2.09 -14.54
CA PRO A 74 10.56 3.02 -13.47
C PRO A 74 9.48 3.14 -12.39
N ASP A 75 8.19 3.08 -12.77
CA ASP A 75 7.10 3.18 -11.80
C ASP A 75 7.04 1.99 -10.85
N LEU A 76 7.17 0.77 -11.39
CA LEU A 76 7.17 -0.44 -10.59
C LEU A 76 8.38 -0.43 -9.65
N GLU A 77 9.56 -0.17 -10.19
CA GLU A 77 10.79 -0.13 -9.39
C GLU A 77 10.70 0.90 -8.25
N LEU A 78 10.25 2.12 -8.56
CA LEU A 78 10.09 3.16 -7.54
C LEU A 78 9.02 2.77 -6.50
N GLY A 79 7.88 2.24 -6.94
CA GLY A 79 6.83 1.75 -6.04
C GLY A 79 7.33 0.68 -5.08
N LEU A 80 8.10 -0.30 -5.58
CA LEU A 80 8.69 -1.36 -4.76
C LEU A 80 9.69 -0.80 -3.75
N ARG A 81 10.52 0.19 -4.14
CA ARG A 81 11.44 0.87 -3.21
C ARG A 81 10.70 1.62 -2.11
N LEU A 82 9.63 2.32 -2.47
CA LEU A 82 8.76 3.06 -1.53
C LEU A 82 8.03 2.14 -0.55
N LEU A 83 7.82 0.87 -0.91
CA LEU A 83 7.25 -0.14 -0.03
C LEU A 83 8.31 -0.84 0.83
N ARG A 84 9.47 -1.19 0.25
CA ARG A 84 10.56 -1.92 0.92
C ARG A 84 11.30 -1.05 1.94
N ALA A 85 11.50 0.24 1.68
CA ALA A 85 12.18 1.14 2.61
C ALA A 85 11.49 1.22 4.00
N PRO A 86 10.18 1.52 4.12
CA PRO A 86 9.50 1.49 5.40
C PRO A 86 9.37 0.07 5.97
N ALA A 87 9.34 -0.98 5.13
CA ALA A 87 9.37 -2.36 5.60
C ALA A 87 10.68 -2.69 6.34
N GLY A 88 11.83 -2.28 5.80
CA GLY A 88 13.13 -2.42 6.44
C GLY A 88 13.22 -1.60 7.72
N GLY A 89 12.75 -0.34 7.69
CA GLY A 89 12.62 0.49 8.87
C GLY A 89 11.81 -0.19 9.98
N ALA A 90 10.69 -0.82 9.61
CA ALA A 90 9.87 -1.53 10.57
C ALA A 90 10.57 -2.75 11.20
N GLN A 91 11.35 -3.50 10.41
CA GLN A 91 12.07 -4.68 10.92
C GLN A 91 13.19 -4.30 11.89
N LEU A 92 13.86 -3.18 11.63
CA LEU A 92 14.98 -2.71 12.43
C LEU A 92 14.53 -2.01 13.72
N GLY A 93 13.28 -1.52 13.77
CA GLY A 93 12.82 -0.66 14.85
C GLY A 93 13.48 0.72 14.73
N PRO A 94 12.81 1.72 14.13
CA PRO A 94 13.45 3.00 13.88
C PRO A 94 13.84 3.67 15.21
N PRO A 95 15.05 4.24 15.33
CA PRO A 95 15.48 4.90 16.54
C PRO A 95 14.55 6.08 16.88
N GLY A 96 14.25 6.26 18.17
CA GLY A 96 13.39 7.35 18.64
C GLY A 96 11.88 7.09 18.55
N LEU A 97 11.45 5.89 18.13
CA LEU A 97 10.03 5.51 18.11
C LEU A 97 9.58 4.71 19.34
N GLN A 98 10.43 4.51 20.35
CA GLN A 98 10.03 3.81 21.55
C GLN A 98 8.85 4.51 22.24
N GLY A 99 7.82 3.75 22.60
CA GLY A 99 6.59 4.27 23.21
C GLY A 99 5.60 4.88 22.22
N TRP A 100 5.94 4.96 20.92
CA TRP A 100 5.00 5.41 19.90
C TRP A 100 3.91 4.36 19.69
N ARG A 101 2.70 4.86 19.47
CA ARG A 101 1.51 4.08 19.15
C ARG A 101 0.96 4.49 17.80
N PRO A 102 0.34 3.57 17.05
CA PRO A 102 -0.31 3.92 15.80
C PRO A 102 -1.55 4.79 16.05
N LEU A 103 -1.91 5.60 15.06
CA LEU A 103 -3.12 6.43 15.09
C LEU A 103 -4.42 5.62 14.99
N GLY A 104 -4.34 4.35 14.57
CA GLY A 104 -5.50 3.51 14.29
C GLY A 104 -5.89 3.56 12.82
N VAL A 105 -7.17 3.80 12.55
CA VAL A 105 -7.70 3.82 11.18
C VAL A 105 -7.33 5.13 10.47
N VAL A 106 -6.78 5.02 9.26
CA VAL A 106 -6.39 6.17 8.43
C VAL A 106 -7.09 6.12 7.08
N ALA A 107 -7.77 7.20 6.70
CA ALA A 107 -8.34 7.35 5.38
C ALA A 107 -7.27 7.82 4.38
N LEU A 108 -7.14 7.09 3.27
CA LEU A 108 -6.23 7.43 2.17
C LEU A 108 -7.04 7.90 0.96
N VAL A 109 -6.98 9.19 0.64
CA VAL A 109 -7.60 9.75 -0.57
C VAL A 109 -6.51 10.03 -1.60
N LEU A 110 -6.73 9.57 -2.83
CA LEU A 110 -5.83 9.74 -3.96
C LEU A 110 -6.56 10.45 -5.10
N GLU A 111 -5.85 11.34 -5.78
CA GLU A 111 -6.34 11.94 -7.02
C GLU A 111 -6.11 10.98 -8.19
N GLY A 112 -7.01 11.03 -9.18
CA GLY A 112 -7.08 10.05 -10.26
C GLY A 112 -5.89 10.06 -11.23
N PRO A 113 -5.96 9.20 -12.26
CA PRO A 113 -5.40 7.85 -12.17
C PRO A 113 -4.05 7.86 -11.42
N CYS A 114 -4.05 7.32 -10.20
CA CYS A 114 -2.83 7.31 -9.38
C CYS A 114 -1.79 6.33 -9.95
N SER A 115 -0.53 6.74 -9.93
CA SER A 115 0.58 5.84 -10.26
C SER A 115 0.83 4.86 -9.11
N LEU A 116 1.44 3.70 -9.41
CA LEU A 116 1.84 2.77 -8.36
C LEU A 116 2.79 3.43 -7.33
N PRO A 117 3.78 4.25 -7.72
CA PRO A 117 4.53 5.08 -6.78
C PRO A 117 3.63 5.96 -5.90
N ALA A 118 2.67 6.68 -6.49
CA ALA A 118 1.75 7.59 -5.78
C ALA A 118 0.88 6.90 -4.73
N LEU A 119 0.53 5.63 -4.94
CA LEU A 119 -0.13 4.80 -3.94
C LEU A 119 0.85 4.34 -2.85
N LEU A 120 1.97 3.74 -3.26
CA LEU A 120 2.87 3.02 -2.34
C LEU A 120 3.70 3.93 -1.43
N TRP A 121 3.98 5.19 -1.81
CA TRP A 121 4.67 6.12 -0.90
C TRP A 121 3.84 6.48 0.33
N LYS A 122 2.50 6.44 0.23
CA LYS A 122 1.61 6.66 1.38
C LYS A 122 1.32 5.35 2.09
N LEU A 123 0.98 4.29 1.35
CA LEU A 123 0.59 3.00 1.92
C LEU A 123 1.73 2.34 2.72
N GLY A 124 2.96 2.39 2.19
CA GLY A 124 4.15 1.79 2.81
C GLY A 124 4.37 2.23 4.25
N PRO A 125 4.58 3.53 4.54
CA PRO A 125 4.77 4.00 5.91
C PRO A 125 3.53 3.80 6.79
N LEU A 126 2.31 3.98 6.26
CA LEU A 126 1.09 3.78 7.04
C LEU A 126 0.97 2.35 7.59
N LEU A 127 1.32 1.34 6.79
CA LEU A 127 1.28 -0.05 7.21
C LEU A 127 2.52 -0.49 8.01
N ALA A 128 3.66 0.16 7.81
CA ALA A 128 4.90 -0.12 8.55
C ALA A 128 4.80 0.34 10.02
N MET A 129 4.10 1.45 10.26
CA MET A 129 3.86 1.99 11.59
C MET A 129 2.96 1.06 12.43
N GLY A 130 3.20 1.02 13.73
CA GLY A 130 2.45 0.21 14.69
C GLY A 130 2.98 0.47 16.11
N GLU A 131 2.73 -0.45 17.03
CA GLU A 131 3.31 -0.33 18.36
C GLU A 131 4.82 -0.61 18.32
N TRP A 132 5.56 0.22 19.03
CA TRP A 132 7.01 0.14 19.24
C TRP A 132 7.26 0.13 20.75
N ARG A 133 7.51 -1.06 21.29
CA ARG A 133 7.76 -1.29 22.72
C ARG A 133 9.25 -1.28 23.02
#